data_AF-A0A0E3KZP9-F1
#
_entry.id   AF-A0A0E3KZP9-F1
#
_cell.length_a   1.000
_cell.length_b   1.000
_cell.length_c   1.000
_cell.angle_alpha   90.00
_cell.angle_beta   90.00
_cell.angle_gamma   90.00
#
_symmetry.space_group_name_H-M   'P 1'
#
loop_
_entity.id
_entity.type
_entity.pdbx_description
1 polymer ?
#
loop_
_entity_poly.entity_id
_entity_poly.type
_entity_poly.pdbx_seq_one_letter_code
_entity_poly.pdbx_strand_id
1 'polypeptide(L)'
;MDKGYDSEEIHTLIREEIKADSIVPLRERKRKRINGKYRKQLNKDFDKIKYNRRNIVETIISVVKRKFGETLRARKVRNQVKEVKVKLIVYNINKKVIQLLWIKLRISTEPHFL
;
A
#
# COMPACT_ATOMS: atom_id res chain seq x y z
N MET A 1 -7.25 -3.84 3.09
CA MET A 1 -7.48 -4.01 1.63
C MET A 1 -8.88 -3.53 1.27
N ASP A 2 -9.25 -3.48 -0.02
CA ASP A 2 -10.60 -3.07 -0.43
C ASP A 2 -11.68 -4.00 0.08
N LYS A 3 -12.85 -3.42 0.32
CA LYS A 3 -14.10 -4.17 0.53
C LYS A 3 -14.32 -5.21 -0.59
N GLY A 4 -13.79 -4.94 -1.79
CA GLY A 4 -13.69 -5.86 -2.92
C GLY A 4 -12.89 -7.15 -2.67
N TYR A 5 -12.13 -7.29 -1.60
CA TYR A 5 -11.39 -8.51 -1.26
C TYR A 5 -12.00 -9.30 -0.10
N ASP A 6 -13.20 -8.93 0.36
CA ASP A 6 -13.93 -9.64 1.41
C ASP A 6 -14.39 -11.03 0.95
N SER A 7 -13.51 -12.03 1.14
CA SER A 7 -13.72 -13.46 0.90
C SER A 7 -13.06 -14.27 2.01
N GLU A 8 -13.73 -15.33 2.49
CA GLU A 8 -13.16 -16.19 3.53
C GLU A 8 -11.91 -16.92 3.04
N GLU A 9 -11.88 -17.33 1.77
CA GLU A 9 -10.71 -17.97 1.16
C GLU A 9 -9.48 -17.04 1.19
N ILE A 10 -9.68 -15.76 0.86
CA ILE A 10 -8.61 -14.74 0.92
C ILE A 10 -8.13 -14.56 2.35
N HIS A 11 -9.04 -14.50 3.32
CA HIS A 11 -8.67 -14.40 4.73
C HIS A 11 -7.88 -15.61 5.22
N THR A 12 -8.32 -16.81 4.82
CA THR A 12 -7.67 -18.08 5.16
C THR A 12 -6.26 -18.12 4.59
N LEU A 13 -6.11 -17.86 3.28
CA LEU A 13 -4.81 -17.78 2.61
C LEU A 13 -3.85 -16.82 3.32
N ILE A 14 -4.30 -15.60 3.63
CA ILE A 14 -3.45 -14.57 4.24
C ILE A 14 -3.04 -14.95 5.67
N ARG A 15 -3.98 -15.45 6.48
CA ARG A 15 -3.72 -15.73 7.90
C ARG A 15 -3.02 -17.07 8.11
N GLU A 16 -3.35 -18.08 7.33
CA GLU A 16 -2.86 -19.44 7.51
C GLU A 16 -1.59 -19.71 6.71
N GLU A 17 -1.48 -19.26 5.46
CA GLU A 17 -0.29 -19.51 4.63
C GLU A 17 0.72 -18.36 4.72
N ILE A 18 0.27 -17.12 4.46
CA ILE A 18 1.15 -15.94 4.45
C ILE A 18 1.55 -15.52 5.89
N LYS A 19 0.83 -16.00 6.91
CA LYS A 19 1.00 -15.66 8.33
C LYS A 19 0.94 -14.15 8.58
N ALA A 20 0.03 -13.46 7.89
CA ALA A 20 -0.16 -12.02 8.00
C ALA A 20 -1.59 -11.65 8.45
N ASP A 21 -1.77 -10.39 8.85
CA ASP A 21 -3.08 -9.87 9.21
C ASP A 21 -3.90 -9.45 7.98
N SER A 22 -5.10 -10.01 7.86
CA SER A 22 -6.06 -9.64 6.82
C SER A 22 -7.11 -8.67 7.39
N ILE A 23 -6.90 -7.35 7.23
CA ILE A 23 -7.88 -6.33 7.63
C ILE A 23 -8.60 -5.82 6.39
N VAL A 24 -9.81 -6.34 6.20
CA VAL A 24 -10.67 -6.06 5.06
C VAL A 24 -12.07 -5.75 5.59
N PRO A 25 -12.67 -4.61 5.24
CA PRO A 25 -14.01 -4.29 5.68
C PRO A 25 -15.00 -5.26 5.04
N LEU A 26 -15.97 -5.72 5.83
CA LEU A 26 -17.00 -6.62 5.33
C LEU A 26 -17.87 -5.95 4.29
N ARG A 27 -18.24 -6.70 3.24
CA ARG A 27 -19.24 -6.27 2.26
C ARG A 27 -20.62 -6.23 2.91
N GLU A 28 -21.32 -5.13 2.73
CA GLU A 28 -22.73 -5.03 3.10
C GLU A 28 -23.57 -5.91 2.16
N ARG A 29 -24.38 -6.79 2.73
CA ARG A 29 -25.26 -7.69 1.99
C ARG A 29 -26.66 -7.60 2.59
N LYS A 30 -27.63 -7.09 1.81
CA LYS A 30 -29.00 -6.82 2.28
C LYS A 30 -29.75 -8.05 2.84
N ARG A 31 -29.35 -9.28 2.50
CA ARG A 31 -30.11 -10.51 2.81
C ARG A 31 -29.25 -11.75 3.10
N LYS A 32 -27.95 -11.59 3.37
CA LYS A 32 -27.06 -12.75 3.60
C LYS A 32 -26.37 -12.62 4.96
N ARG A 33 -26.50 -13.65 5.79
CA ARG A 33 -25.72 -13.79 7.02
C ARG A 33 -24.23 -13.82 6.69
N ILE A 34 -23.42 -13.26 7.58
CA ILE A 34 -21.97 -13.31 7.47
C ILE A 34 -21.52 -14.74 7.81
N ASN A 35 -20.95 -15.40 6.81
CA ASN A 35 -20.35 -16.73 6.94
C ASN A 35 -18.83 -16.63 6.81
N GLY A 36 -18.13 -17.60 7.39
CA GLY A 36 -16.67 -17.63 7.47
C GLY A 36 -16.16 -17.28 8.87
N LYS A 37 -15.15 -18.01 9.33
CA LYS A 37 -14.52 -17.86 10.65
C LYS A 37 -13.89 -16.48 10.77
N TYR A 38 -13.05 -16.10 9.83
CA TYR A 38 -12.32 -14.84 9.84
C TYR A 38 -13.21 -13.64 9.54
N ARG A 39 -14.20 -13.80 8.67
CA ARG A 39 -15.21 -12.77 8.42
C ARG A 39 -16.04 -12.49 9.67
N LYS A 40 -16.48 -13.52 10.39
CA LYS A 40 -17.21 -13.35 11.67
C LYS A 40 -16.32 -12.69 12.72
N GLN A 41 -15.04 -13.04 12.78
CA GLN A 41 -14.08 -12.40 13.68
C GLN A 41 -13.92 -10.91 13.36
N LEU A 42 -13.70 -10.55 12.10
CA LEU A 42 -13.61 -9.14 11.68
C LEU A 42 -14.89 -8.35 11.91
N ASN A 43 -16.06 -9.00 11.87
CA ASN A 43 -17.33 -8.34 12.15
C ASN A 43 -17.49 -7.98 13.64
N LYS A 44 -16.88 -8.78 14.53
CA LYS A 44 -16.88 -8.50 15.97
C LYS A 44 -15.83 -7.45 16.30
N ASP A 45 -14.60 -7.66 15.83
CA ASP A 45 -13.43 -6.89 16.25
C ASP A 45 -12.73 -6.25 15.05
N PHE A 46 -13.40 -5.27 14.42
CA PHE A 46 -12.82 -4.53 13.31
C PHE A 46 -11.90 -3.40 13.78
N ASP A 47 -10.59 -3.56 13.60
CA ASP A 47 -9.62 -2.50 13.89
C ASP A 47 -9.64 -1.41 12.80
N LYS A 48 -10.47 -0.39 13.04
CA LYS A 48 -10.59 0.78 12.17
C LYS A 48 -9.30 1.62 12.13
N ILE A 49 -8.54 1.69 13.22
CA ILE A 49 -7.31 2.48 13.29
C ILE A 49 -6.27 1.90 12.34
N LYS A 50 -6.07 0.57 12.40
CA LYS A 50 -5.16 -0.12 11.49
C LYS A 50 -5.67 -0.11 10.06
N TYR A 51 -6.98 -0.18 9.83
CA TYR A 51 -7.56 -0.01 8.49
C TYR A 51 -7.27 1.38 7.90
N ASN A 52 -7.38 2.46 8.69
CA ASN A 52 -7.14 3.83 8.21
C ASN A 52 -5.70 4.08 7.73
N ARG A 53 -4.71 3.30 8.22
CA ARG A 53 -3.32 3.39 7.74
C ARG A 53 -3.17 3.04 6.26
N ARG A 54 -4.18 2.41 5.66
CA ARG A 54 -4.25 2.12 4.23
C ARG A 54 -4.08 3.38 3.35
N ASN A 55 -4.60 4.52 3.79
CA ASN A 55 -4.51 5.77 3.03
C ASN A 55 -3.06 6.15 2.70
N ILE A 56 -2.09 5.75 3.54
CA ILE A 56 -0.66 5.98 3.31
C ILE A 56 -0.19 5.23 2.07
N VAL A 57 -0.57 3.95 1.94
CA VAL A 57 -0.17 3.09 0.81
C VAL A 57 -0.80 3.59 -0.48
N GLU A 58 -2.09 3.95 -0.45
CA GLU A 58 -2.78 4.52 -1.60
C GLU A 58 -2.16 5.84 -2.06
N THR A 59 -1.79 6.70 -1.11
CA THR A 59 -1.06 7.94 -1.39
C THR A 59 0.27 7.65 -2.08
N ILE A 60 1.05 6.69 -1.58
CA ILE A 60 2.33 6.29 -2.18
C ILE A 60 2.11 5.79 -3.61
N ILE A 61 1.14 4.89 -3.83
CA ILE A 61 0.81 4.36 -5.16
C ILE A 61 0.40 5.49 -6.11
N SER A 62 -0.44 6.42 -5.66
CA SER A 62 -0.86 7.59 -6.44
C SER A 62 0.32 8.47 -6.84
N VAL A 63 1.23 8.76 -5.90
CA VAL A 63 2.44 9.56 -6.17
C VAL A 63 3.35 8.85 -7.18
N VAL A 64 3.55 7.54 -7.03
CA VAL A 64 4.35 6.74 -7.97
C VAL A 64 3.75 6.79 -9.38
N LYS A 65 2.43 6.59 -9.52
CA LYS A 65 1.74 6.68 -10.81
C LYS A 65 1.86 8.07 -11.44
N ARG A 66 1.71 9.14 -10.65
CA ARG A 66 1.88 10.52 -11.15
C ARG A 66 3.32 10.81 -11.61
N LYS A 67 4.32 10.28 -10.91
CA LYS A 67 5.75 10.50 -11.26
C LYS A 67 6.23 9.67 -12.44
N PHE A 68 5.78 8.42 -12.57
CA PHE A 68 6.32 7.46 -13.54
C PHE A 68 5.31 6.98 -14.59
N GLY A 69 4.15 7.62 -14.65
CA GLY A 69 3.03 7.22 -15.49
C GLY A 69 2.27 6.01 -14.95
N GLU A 70 0.97 5.97 -15.25
CA GLU A 70 0.08 4.87 -14.85
C GLU A 70 0.23 3.62 -15.73
N THR A 71 0.72 3.79 -16.97
CA THR A 71 0.84 2.68 -17.92
C THR A 71 2.12 1.88 -17.70
N LEU A 72 2.03 0.57 -17.95
CA LEU A 72 3.16 -0.34 -18.05
C LEU A 72 3.43 -0.62 -19.52
N ARG A 73 4.67 -0.45 -19.97
CA ARG A 73 5.05 -0.68 -21.38
C ARG A 73 5.30 -2.16 -21.66
N ALA A 74 5.69 -2.92 -20.64
CA ALA A 74 5.97 -4.34 -20.79
C ALA A 74 4.71 -5.14 -21.21
N ARG A 75 4.87 -6.03 -22.19
CA ARG A 75 3.80 -6.93 -22.69
C ARG A 75 3.69 -8.24 -21.90
N LYS A 76 4.82 -8.78 -21.42
CA LYS A 76 4.84 -10.02 -20.63
C LYS A 76 4.63 -9.72 -19.15
N VAL A 77 3.77 -10.49 -18.47
CA VAL A 77 3.45 -10.31 -17.03
C VAL A 77 4.71 -10.29 -16.16
N ARG A 78 5.66 -11.20 -16.42
CA ARG A 78 6.95 -11.23 -15.71
C ARG A 78 7.72 -9.90 -15.81
N ASN A 79 7.65 -9.25 -16.98
CA ASN A 79 8.31 -7.97 -17.21
C ASN A 79 7.51 -6.80 -16.64
N GLN A 80 6.18 -6.87 -16.63
CA GLN A 80 5.33 -5.88 -15.95
C GLN A 80 5.62 -5.84 -14.45
N VAL A 81 5.77 -7.01 -13.82
CA VAL A 81 6.15 -7.11 -12.41
C VAL A 81 7.53 -6.48 -12.17
N LYS A 82 8.51 -6.73 -13.05
CA LYS A 82 9.83 -6.10 -12.98
C LYS A 82 9.75 -4.58 -13.14
N GLU A 83 8.98 -4.10 -14.11
CA GLU A 83 8.79 -2.66 -14.37
C GLU A 83 8.22 -1.96 -13.13
N VAL A 84 7.17 -2.52 -12.51
CA VAL A 84 6.60 -1.98 -11.26
C VAL A 84 7.62 -1.97 -10.13
N LYS A 85 8.37 -3.07 -9.93
CA LYS A 85 9.41 -3.14 -8.90
C LYS A 85 10.48 -2.06 -9.09
N VAL A 86 10.96 -1.87 -10.33
CA VAL A 86 11.95 -0.84 -10.66
C VAL A 86 11.38 0.57 -10.39
N LYS A 87 10.14 0.87 -10.81
CA LYS A 87 9.50 2.17 -10.51
C LYS A 87 9.46 2.45 -8.99
N LEU A 88 9.17 1.44 -8.17
CA LEU A 88 9.15 1.57 -6.71
C LEU A 88 10.56 1.77 -6.10
N ILE A 89 11.57 1.06 -6.61
CA ILE A 89 12.96 1.25 -6.16
C ILE A 89 13.43 2.68 -6.48
N VAL A 90 13.21 3.14 -7.72
CA VAL A 90 13.58 4.49 -8.14
C VAL A 90 12.84 5.55 -7.31
N TYR A 91 11.55 5.34 -7.00
CA TYR A 91 10.81 6.23 -6.10
C TYR A 91 11.48 6.35 -4.72
N ASN A 92 11.85 5.23 -4.12
CA ASN A 92 12.47 5.20 -2.79
C ASN A 92 13.84 5.89 -2.78
N ILE A 93 14.66 5.64 -3.80
CA ILE A 93 15.98 6.29 -3.96
C ILE A 93 15.77 7.81 -4.10
N ASN A 94 14.90 8.25 -5.00
CA ASN A 94 14.62 9.66 -5.22
C ASN A 94 14.14 10.35 -3.93
N LYS A 95 13.21 9.72 -3.21
CA LYS A 95 12.72 10.22 -1.92
C LYS A 95 13.86 10.39 -0.91
N LYS A 96 14.80 9.43 -0.84
CA LYS A 96 15.93 9.49 0.08
C LYS A 96 16.95 10.56 -0.31
N VAL A 97 17.27 10.69 -1.60
CA VAL A 97 18.18 11.74 -2.11
C VAL A 97 17.62 13.13 -1.82
N ILE A 98 16.35 13.38 -2.15
CA ILE A 98 15.68 14.65 -1.85
C ILE A 98 15.76 14.93 -0.35
N GLN A 99 15.43 13.96 0.51
CA GLN A 99 15.52 14.12 1.96
C GLN A 99 16.93 14.54 2.42
N LEU A 100 17.98 13.92 1.89
CA LEU A 100 19.36 14.26 2.22
C LEU A 100 19.73 15.67 1.75
N LEU A 101 19.29 16.08 0.55
CA LEU A 101 19.50 17.43 0.03
C LEU A 101 18.83 18.48 0.93
N TRP A 102 17.57 18.25 1.34
CA TRP A 102 16.87 19.14 2.27
C TRP A 102 17.58 19.27 3.63
N ILE A 103 18.10 18.16 4.16
CA ILE A 103 18.87 18.19 5.42
C ILE A 103 20.15 19.01 5.23
N LYS A 104 20.89 18.80 4.14
CA LYS A 104 22.11 19.58 3.84
C LYS A 104 21.82 21.07 3.68
N LEU A 105 20.80 21.44 2.90
CA LEU A 105 20.38 22.83 2.71
C LEU A 105 19.94 23.50 4.02
N ARG A 106 19.29 22.75 4.91
CA ARG A 106 18.85 23.27 6.22
C ARG A 106 20.01 23.51 7.19
N ILE A 107 21.06 22.70 7.12
CA ILE A 107 22.24 22.80 8.00
C ILE A 107 23.25 23.83 7.46
N SER A 108 23.22 24.11 6.15
CA SER A 108 24.06 25.09 5.48
C SER A 108 23.60 26.53 5.76
N THR A 109 23.74 26.99 7.00
CA THR A 109 23.53 28.39 7.41
C THR A 109 24.85 29.13 7.60
N GLU A 110 25.86 28.88 6.78
CA GLU A 110 27.00 29.79 6.70
C GLU A 110 26.65 30.96 5.78
N PRO A 111 26.59 32.21 6.27
CA PRO A 111 26.44 33.36 5.39
C PRO A 111 27.70 33.44 4.52
N HIS A 112 27.52 33.44 3.20
CA HIS A 112 28.58 33.83 2.28
C HIS A 112 28.84 35.32 2.47
N PHE A 113 29.81 35.66 3.32
CA PHE A 113 30.41 36.98 3.35
C PHE A 113 31.29 37.11 2.10
N LEU A 114 30.81 37.88 1.14
CA LEU A 114 31.60 38.46 0.06
C LEU A 114 32.44 39.63 0.59
#